data_AF-A0A919W251-F1
#
_entry.id   AF-A0A919W251-F1
#
_cell.length_a   1.000
_cell.length_b   1.000
_cell.length_c   1.000
_cell.angle_alpha   90.00
_cell.angle_beta   90.00
_cell.angle_gamma   90.00
#
_symmetry.space_group_name_H-M   'P 1'
#
loop_
_entity.id
_entity.type
_entity.pdbx_description
1 polymer ?
#
loop_
_entity_poly.entity_id
_entity_poly.type
_entity_poly.pdbx_seq_one_letter_code
_entity_poly.pdbx_strand_id
1 'polypeptide(L)'
;MLDCALSGDSDAVVGTFDAVVDRSGVVGAWDVAWCLAATMVGQNIPMGGGWTLDFPGIDDARYDKRWVARFVSAYVNGDVPTGEALFGAAIADGQLPDCLLALAGSTVATLRHRAA
;
A
#
# COMPACT_ATOMS: atom_id res chain seq x y z
N MET A 1 -1.89 -13.47 -14.00
CA MET A 1 -0.86 -12.59 -13.40
C MET A 1 -1.00 -12.45 -11.88
N LEU A 2 -1.95 -13.14 -11.23
CA LEU A 2 -2.10 -13.21 -9.76
C LEU A 2 -1.46 -14.47 -9.12
N ASP A 3 -1.02 -15.45 -9.92
CA ASP A 3 -0.50 -16.74 -9.43
C ASP A 3 0.92 -16.64 -8.82
N CYS A 4 1.76 -15.71 -9.28
CA CYS A 4 3.13 -15.61 -8.79
C CYS A 4 3.22 -15.02 -7.37
N ALA A 5 2.18 -14.30 -6.92
CA ALA A 5 2.13 -13.71 -5.58
C ALA A 5 1.91 -14.76 -4.46
N LEU A 6 1.49 -15.97 -4.79
CA LEU A 6 1.18 -17.01 -3.80
C LEU A 6 2.41 -17.81 -3.32
N SER A 7 3.56 -17.71 -3.99
CA SER A 7 4.75 -18.52 -3.62
C SER A 7 5.59 -17.95 -2.47
N GLY A 8 5.24 -16.80 -1.89
CA GLY A 8 5.95 -16.26 -0.72
C GLY A 8 7.34 -15.71 -1.00
N ASP A 9 7.66 -15.50 -2.27
CA ASP A 9 8.89 -14.84 -2.70
C ASP A 9 8.63 -13.33 -2.79
N SER A 10 8.84 -12.65 -1.66
CA SER A 10 8.68 -11.20 -1.57
C SER A 10 9.59 -10.47 -2.55
N ASP A 11 10.78 -10.99 -2.85
CA ASP A 11 11.73 -10.39 -3.78
C ASP A 11 11.25 -10.51 -5.24
N ALA A 12 10.59 -11.61 -5.60
CA ALA A 12 9.95 -11.75 -6.91
C ALA A 12 8.76 -10.80 -7.10
N VAL A 13 7.99 -10.54 -6.04
CA VAL A 13 6.94 -9.52 -6.04
C VAL A 13 7.54 -8.13 -6.20
N VAL A 14 8.65 -7.82 -5.51
CA VAL A 14 9.40 -6.56 -5.66
C VAL A 14 9.83 -6.36 -7.11
N GLY A 15 10.51 -7.34 -7.72
CA GLY A 15 11.03 -7.20 -9.08
C GLY A 15 9.93 -7.06 -10.13
N THR A 16 8.77 -7.71 -9.91
CA THR A 16 7.60 -7.56 -10.80
C THR A 16 6.99 -6.17 -10.64
N PHE A 17 6.90 -5.69 -9.40
CA PHE A 17 6.32 -4.40 -9.08
C PHE A 17 7.19 -3.25 -9.60
N ASP A 18 8.49 -3.29 -9.35
CA ASP A 18 9.47 -2.32 -9.84
C ASP A 18 9.47 -2.29 -11.37
N ALA A 19 9.39 -3.44 -12.03
CA ALA A 19 9.25 -3.51 -13.48
C ALA A 19 7.92 -2.96 -14.02
N VAL A 20 6.82 -3.02 -13.26
CA VAL A 20 5.53 -2.41 -13.63
C VAL A 20 5.55 -0.90 -13.41
N VAL A 21 6.16 -0.44 -12.31
CA VAL A 21 6.36 0.98 -12.00
C VAL A 21 7.26 1.63 -13.04
N ASP A 22 8.39 1.00 -13.40
CA ASP A 22 9.31 1.49 -14.41
C ASP A 22 8.66 1.55 -15.80
N ARG A 23 7.83 0.55 -16.14
CA ARG A 23 7.14 0.48 -17.44
C ARG A 23 5.96 1.45 -17.58
N SER A 24 5.19 1.67 -16.51
CA SER A 24 3.95 2.45 -16.55
C SER A 24 4.10 3.86 -15.96
N GLY A 25 5.25 4.16 -15.37
CA GLY A 25 5.53 5.41 -14.70
C GLY A 25 4.67 5.66 -13.45
N VAL A 26 4.70 6.91 -12.98
CA VAL A 26 4.06 7.36 -11.72
C VAL A 26 2.55 7.09 -11.69
N VAL A 27 1.86 7.23 -12.83
CA VAL A 27 0.40 6.98 -12.92
C VAL A 27 0.10 5.50 -12.71
N GLY A 28 0.88 4.60 -13.31
CA GLY A 28 0.71 3.16 -13.07
C GLY A 28 1.02 2.76 -11.64
N ALA A 29 2.04 3.38 -11.03
CA ALA A 29 2.38 3.13 -9.64
C ALA A 29 1.25 3.56 -8.68
N TRP A 30 0.58 4.67 -8.97
CA TRP A 30 -0.59 5.14 -8.24
C TRP A 30 -1.76 4.16 -8.31
N ASP A 31 -2.13 3.73 -9.52
CA ASP A 31 -3.26 2.80 -9.72
C ASP A 31 -3.04 1.48 -8.98
N VAL A 32 -1.81 0.96 -9.02
CA VAL A 32 -1.46 -0.27 -8.31
C VAL A 32 -1.49 -0.07 -6.79
N ALA A 33 -0.97 1.05 -6.27
CA ALA A 33 -1.03 1.35 -4.85
C ALA A 33 -2.47 1.45 -4.35
N TRP A 34 -3.34 2.13 -5.13
CA TRP A 34 -4.76 2.26 -4.81
C TRP A 34 -5.47 0.89 -4.80
N CYS A 35 -5.15 0.02 -5.77
CA CYS A 35 -5.68 -1.34 -5.82
C CYS A 35 -5.20 -2.21 -4.65
N LEU A 36 -3.93 -2.09 -4.23
CA LEU A 36 -3.39 -2.80 -3.07
C LEU A 36 -4.06 -2.36 -1.77
N ALA A 37 -4.28 -1.05 -1.60
CA ALA A 37 -5.02 -0.52 -0.46
C ALA A 37 -6.46 -1.06 -0.43
N ALA A 38 -7.15 -1.05 -1.57
CA ALA A 38 -8.48 -1.65 -1.72
C ALA A 38 -8.51 -3.14 -1.33
N THR A 39 -7.52 -3.90 -1.78
CA THR A 39 -7.41 -5.34 -1.48
C THR A 39 -7.16 -5.59 0.01
N MET A 40 -6.28 -4.79 0.62
CA MET A 40 -5.96 -4.87 2.05
C MET A 40 -7.18 -4.57 2.89
N VAL A 41 -7.96 -3.54 2.55
CA VAL A 41 -9.18 -3.17 3.25
C VAL A 41 -10.30 -4.19 3.01
N GLY A 42 -10.39 -4.76 1.80
CA GLY A 42 -11.42 -5.73 1.44
C GLY A 42 -12.82 -5.11 1.37
N GLN A 43 -13.86 -5.96 1.37
CA GLN A 43 -15.26 -5.50 1.29
C GLN A 43 -15.83 -4.96 2.62
N ASN A 44 -15.04 -4.96 3.69
CA ASN A 44 -15.52 -4.65 5.03
C ASN A 44 -15.17 -3.22 5.44
N ILE A 45 -15.43 -2.25 4.56
CA ILE A 45 -15.40 -0.82 4.91
C ILE A 45 -16.71 -0.54 5.65
N PRO A 46 -16.67 -0.22 6.97
CA PRO A 46 -17.88 0.22 7.65
C PRO A 46 -18.39 1.49 6.97
N MET A 47 -19.61 1.46 6.44
CA MET A 47 -20.24 2.65 5.89
C MET A 47 -20.49 3.66 7.02
N GLY A 48 -19.70 4.73 7.03
CA GLY A 48 -19.94 5.91 7.86
C GLY A 48 -19.11 5.94 9.14
N GLY A 49 -18.05 6.77 9.11
CA GLY A 49 -17.26 7.14 10.27
C GLY A 49 -15.79 7.32 9.88
N GLY A 50 -15.24 8.51 10.10
CA GLY A 50 -13.83 8.80 9.84
C GLY A 50 -12.96 7.71 10.46
N TRP A 51 -12.29 6.95 9.61
CA TRP A 51 -11.55 5.78 10.04
C TRP A 51 -10.19 6.24 10.52
N THR A 52 -10.11 6.57 11.81
CA THR A 52 -8.84 6.76 12.50
C THR A 52 -8.32 5.36 12.84
N LEU A 53 -7.54 4.78 11.93
CA LEU A 53 -6.69 3.66 12.30
C LEU A 53 -5.68 4.19 13.31
N ASP A 54 -6.00 4.04 14.59
CA ASP A 54 -5.06 4.29 15.65
C ASP A 54 -4.06 3.13 15.60
N PHE A 55 -2.88 3.40 15.07
CA PHE A 55 -1.77 2.46 15.02
C PHE A 55 -0.84 2.78 16.20
N PRO A 56 -1.07 2.22 17.41
CA PRO A 56 -0.21 2.47 18.55
C PRO A 56 1.24 2.07 18.21
N GLY A 57 2.18 3.01 18.35
CA GLY A 57 3.60 2.84 17.99
C GLY A 57 3.97 3.29 16.58
N ILE A 58 3.07 3.95 15.84
CA ILE A 58 3.38 4.51 14.52
C ILE A 58 4.54 5.52 14.56
N ASP A 59 4.70 6.28 15.64
CA ASP A 59 5.76 7.28 15.76
C ASP A 59 7.17 6.68 15.80
N ASP A 60 7.32 5.45 16.30
CA ASP A 60 8.56 4.65 16.28
C ASP A 60 8.68 3.73 15.05
N ALA A 61 7.67 3.70 14.19
CA ALA A 61 7.69 2.87 13.02
C ALA A 61 8.61 3.45 11.93
N ARG A 62 9.31 2.56 11.22
CA ARG A 62 10.05 2.94 10.00
C ARG A 62 9.12 3.68 9.02
N TYR A 63 9.70 4.60 8.26
CA TYR A 63 8.98 5.55 7.39
C TYR A 63 7.94 4.85 6.49
N ASP A 64 8.32 3.71 5.91
CA ASP A 64 7.51 2.83 5.09
C ASP A 64 6.20 2.39 5.78
N LYS A 65 6.26 1.95 7.04
CA LYS A 65 5.06 1.52 7.78
C LYS A 65 4.12 2.69 8.09
N ARG A 66 4.65 3.85 8.43
CA ARG A 66 3.84 5.07 8.64
C ARG A 66 3.15 5.49 7.36
N TRP A 67 3.87 5.43 6.25
CA TRP A 67 3.35 5.75 4.94
C TRP A 67 2.20 4.80 4.57
N VAL A 68 2.38 3.48 4.73
CA VAL A 68 1.33 2.47 4.47
C VAL A 68 0.07 2.76 5.28
N ALA A 69 0.21 2.99 6.58
CA ALA A 69 -0.89 3.32 7.48
C ALA A 69 -1.69 4.54 7.01
N ARG A 70 -0.99 5.64 6.69
CA ARG A 70 -1.60 6.90 6.24
C ARG A 70 -2.23 6.75 4.85
N PHE A 71 -1.58 6.03 3.95
CA PHE A 71 -2.07 5.80 2.60
C PHE A 71 -3.35 4.94 2.60
N VAL A 72 -3.39 3.88 3.39
CA VAL A 72 -4.59 3.04 3.57
C VAL A 72 -5.71 3.84 4.24
N SER A 73 -5.40 4.69 5.23
CA SER A 73 -6.39 5.59 5.83
C SER A 73 -6.96 6.58 4.81
N ALA A 74 -6.11 7.17 3.94
CA ALA A 74 -6.56 8.04 2.86
C ALA A 74 -7.50 7.31 1.90
N TYR A 75 -7.17 6.07 1.52
CA TYR A 75 -8.05 5.22 0.71
C TYR A 75 -9.42 5.00 1.38
N VAL A 76 -9.43 4.57 2.66
CA VAL A 76 -10.66 4.26 3.40
C VAL A 76 -11.56 5.49 3.54
N ASN A 77 -10.97 6.67 3.76
CA ASN A 77 -11.70 7.93 3.89
C ASN A 77 -12.07 8.56 2.54
N GLY A 78 -11.66 7.97 1.40
CA GLY A 78 -11.86 8.56 0.07
C GLY A 78 -11.07 9.85 -0.15
N ASP A 79 -10.02 10.09 0.65
CA ASP A 79 -9.20 11.30 0.62
C ASP A 79 -8.07 11.16 -0.41
N VAL A 80 -8.46 11.25 -1.68
CA VAL A 80 -7.54 11.21 -2.82
C VAL A 80 -6.45 12.29 -2.73
N PRO A 81 -6.75 13.57 -2.39
CA PRO A 81 -5.72 14.60 -2.25
C PRO A 81 -4.63 14.26 -1.23
N THR A 82 -4.99 13.69 -0.09
CA THR A 82 -4.00 13.25 0.91
C THR A 82 -3.16 12.08 0.38
N GLY A 83 -3.79 11.13 -0.33
CA GLY A 83 -3.07 10.03 -0.98
C GLY A 83 -2.05 10.54 -2.01
N GLU A 84 -2.44 11.45 -2.89
CA GLU A 84 -1.55 12.05 -3.91
C GLU A 84 -0.39 12.82 -3.25
N ALA A 85 -0.67 13.57 -2.18
CA ALA A 85 0.37 14.30 -1.43
C ALA A 85 1.39 13.34 -0.78
N LEU A 86 0.93 12.23 -0.19
CA LEU A 86 1.80 11.19 0.36
C LEU A 86 2.64 10.51 -0.72
N PHE A 87 2.06 10.29 -1.90
CA PHE A 87 2.74 9.69 -3.03
C PHE A 87 3.81 10.63 -3.59
N GLY A 88 3.48 11.92 -3.76
CA GLY A 88 4.42 12.95 -4.19
C GLY A 88 5.58 13.15 -3.21
N ALA A 89 5.32 13.11 -1.90
CA ALA A 89 6.37 13.18 -0.88
C ALA A 89 7.32 11.98 -0.98
N ALA A 90 6.80 10.76 -1.12
CA ALA A 90 7.63 9.56 -1.27
C ALA A 90 8.47 9.58 -2.57
N ILE A 91 7.97 10.18 -3.65
CA ILE A 91 8.74 10.40 -4.89
C ILE A 91 9.88 11.38 -4.64
N ALA A 92 9.58 12.53 -4.01
CA ALA A 92 10.58 13.57 -3.73
C ALA A 92 11.71 13.05 -2.83
N ASP A 93 11.38 12.17 -1.89
CA ASP A 93 12.32 11.54 -0.97
C ASP A 93 13.04 10.32 -1.57
N GLY A 94 12.66 9.86 -2.77
CA GLY A 94 13.20 8.64 -3.39
C GLY A 94 12.84 7.36 -2.63
N GLN A 95 11.79 7.40 -1.80
CA GLN A 95 11.33 6.31 -0.94
C GLN A 95 10.10 5.59 -1.49
N LEU A 96 9.60 6.01 -2.66
CA LEU A 96 8.41 5.40 -3.27
C LEU A 96 8.54 3.88 -3.46
N PRO A 97 9.66 3.30 -3.94
CA PRO A 97 9.77 1.85 -4.10
C PRO A 97 9.65 1.10 -2.76
N ASP A 98 10.30 1.59 -1.71
CA ASP A 98 10.25 0.99 -0.36
C ASP A 98 8.83 1.08 0.25
N CYS A 99 8.16 2.22 0.07
CA CYS A 99 6.77 2.43 0.50
C CYS A 99 5.80 1.46 -0.19
N LEU A 100 5.94 1.28 -1.50
CA LEU A 100 5.10 0.38 -2.28
C LEU A 100 5.38 -1.09 -1.94
N LEU A 101 6.64 -1.43 -1.67
CA LEU A 101 7.01 -2.76 -1.17
C LEU A 101 6.36 -3.05 0.18
N ALA A 102 6.46 -2.12 1.13
CA ALA A 102 5.83 -2.27 2.44
C ALA A 102 4.32 -2.41 2.33
N LEU A 103 3.68 -1.67 1.41
CA LEU A 103 2.25 -1.80 1.11
C LEU A 103 1.91 -3.20 0.59
N ALA A 104 2.62 -3.68 -0.42
CA ALA A 104 2.42 -5.01 -0.99
C ALA A 104 2.63 -6.13 0.05
N GLY A 105 3.71 -6.04 0.84
CA GLY A 105 3.99 -6.98 1.92
C GLY A 105 2.89 -7.00 2.98
N SER A 106 2.37 -5.83 3.36
CA SER A 106 1.24 -5.70 4.28
C SER A 106 -0.03 -6.33 3.70
N THR A 107 -0.34 -6.09 2.42
CA THR A 107 -1.48 -6.70 1.73
C THR A 107 -1.40 -8.22 1.72
N VAL A 108 -0.24 -8.80 1.37
CA VAL A 108 -0.03 -10.26 1.37
C VAL A 108 -0.19 -10.84 2.78
N ALA A 109 0.36 -10.18 3.80
CA ALA A 109 0.20 -10.60 5.20
C ALA A 109 -1.28 -10.61 5.62
N THR A 110 -2.04 -9.57 5.27
CA THR A 110 -3.49 -9.49 5.53
C THR A 110 -4.26 -10.60 4.80
N LEU A 111 -3.96 -10.85 3.53
CA LEU A 111 -4.61 -11.91 2.75
C LEU A 111 -4.33 -13.30 3.33
N ARG A 112 -3.08 -13.57 3.73
CA ARG A 112 -2.70 -14.82 4.41
C ARG A 112 -3.43 -15.00 5.73
N HIS A 113 -3.55 -13.94 6.52
CA HIS A 113 -4.27 -13.98 7.79
C HIS A 113 -5.77 -14.25 7.60
N ARG A 114 -6.39 -13.78 6.52
CA ARG A 114 -7.80 -14.06 6.19
C ARG A 114 -8.04 -15.47 5.65
N ALA A 115 -7.03 -16.09 5.06
CA ALA A 115 -7.13 -17.44 4.47
C ALA A 115 -6.89 -18.57 5.49
N ALA A 116 -6.35 -18.24 6.67
CA ALA A 116 -6.14 -19.15 7.79
C ALA A 116 -7.37 -19.24 8.70
#